data_AF-A0A644Z821-F1
#
_entry.id   AF-A0A644Z821-F1
#
_cell.length_a   1.000
_cell.length_b   1.000
_cell.length_c   1.000
_cell.angle_alpha   90.00
_cell.angle_beta   90.00
_cell.angle_gamma   90.00
#
_symmetry.space_group_name_H-M   'P 1'
#
loop_
_entity.id
_entity.type
_entity.pdbx_description
1 polymer ?
#
loop_
_entity_poly.entity_id
_entity_poly.type
_entity_poly.pdbx_seq_one_letter_code
_entity_poly.pdbx_strand_id
1 'polypeptide(L)'
;MLTAMRSPLETGIYSVVYNLSLAVTVITQALESVWIPWFTKKYKNYQKEEINHFAKAYIGIAAIFTCGAMLCLPEILKIFTTSEYWKGINLISPIVLASFITFLYSISVDLEYLYKSTLYIAINTCIAAGINLVLNYIFIPKFGAVAAASTTLIAFTISFILHYLHTRKLDSELFPWNIYIIPLILAIVISGTSYILIDHAIIRWAIALVVATLGFSYFYKNYKCYLGMDEN
;
A
#
# COMPACT_ATOMS: atom_id res chain seq x y z
N MET A 1 -17.67 -10.63 -9.76
CA MET A 1 -17.12 -12.01 -9.84
C MET A 1 -17.48 -12.84 -8.61
N LEU A 2 -17.14 -12.39 -7.39
CA LEU A 2 -17.43 -13.13 -6.15
C LEU A 2 -18.91 -13.56 -5.99
N THR A 3 -19.87 -12.64 -6.13
CA THR A 3 -21.31 -12.98 -6.02
C THR A 3 -21.73 -14.07 -7.00
N ALA A 4 -21.28 -13.97 -8.25
CA ALA A 4 -21.65 -14.88 -9.33
C ALA A 4 -21.01 -16.27 -9.19
N MET A 5 -19.82 -16.37 -8.58
CA MET A 5 -19.05 -17.62 -8.47
C MET A 5 -19.16 -18.28 -7.10
N ARG A 6 -19.64 -17.56 -6.07
CA ARG A 6 -19.65 -18.01 -4.67
C ARG A 6 -20.98 -17.73 -3.97
N SER A 7 -21.15 -16.54 -3.39
CA SER A 7 -22.39 -16.13 -2.72
C SER A 7 -22.46 -14.61 -2.46
N PRO A 8 -23.67 -14.05 -2.26
CA PRO A 8 -23.85 -12.68 -1.79
C PRO A 8 -23.21 -12.43 -0.41
N LEU A 9 -23.31 -13.40 0.51
CA LEU A 9 -22.74 -13.28 1.86
C LEU A 9 -21.21 -13.12 1.80
N GLU A 10 -20.53 -13.98 1.05
CA GLU A 10 -19.07 -13.91 0.92
C GLU A 10 -18.60 -12.60 0.28
N THR A 11 -19.40 -12.05 -0.65
CA THR A 11 -19.18 -10.72 -1.23
C THR A 11 -19.42 -9.59 -0.22
N GLY A 12 -20.43 -9.74 0.65
CA GLY A 12 -20.68 -8.82 1.76
C GLY A 12 -19.50 -8.77 2.72
N ILE A 13 -18.98 -9.93 3.13
CA ILE A 13 -17.79 -10.03 4.00
C ILE A 13 -16.60 -9.33 3.35
N TYR A 14 -16.29 -9.66 2.10
CA TYR A 14 -15.19 -9.02 1.36
C TYR A 14 -15.37 -7.49 1.29
N SER A 15 -16.57 -7.02 0.93
CA SER A 15 -16.86 -5.59 0.78
C SER A 15 -16.68 -4.81 2.08
N VAL A 16 -17.09 -5.37 3.22
CA VAL A 16 -16.92 -4.72 4.52
C VAL A 16 -15.44 -4.58 4.87
N VAL A 17 -14.64 -5.64 4.67
CA VAL A 17 -13.20 -5.58 4.92
C VAL A 17 -12.49 -4.63 3.97
N TYR A 18 -12.88 -4.64 2.69
CA TYR A 18 -12.36 -3.71 1.70
C TYR A 18 -12.64 -2.26 2.09
N ASN A 19 -13.87 -1.95 2.52
CA ASN A 19 -14.25 -0.61 2.97
C ASN A 19 -13.48 -0.17 4.21
N LEU A 20 -13.23 -1.06 5.18
CA LEU A 20 -12.34 -0.74 6.31
C LEU A 20 -10.92 -0.42 5.85
N SER A 21 -10.44 -1.12 4.83
CA SER A 21 -9.11 -0.91 4.27
C SER A 21 -8.98 0.43 3.52
N LEU A 22 -10.09 1.04 3.10
CA LEU A 22 -10.09 2.39 2.49
C LEU A 22 -9.56 3.46 3.45
N ALA A 23 -9.56 3.24 4.77
CA ALA A 23 -8.95 4.16 5.72
C ALA A 23 -7.46 4.42 5.41
N VAL A 24 -6.74 3.40 4.93
CA VAL A 24 -5.33 3.53 4.49
C VAL A 24 -5.24 4.31 3.19
N THR A 25 -6.18 4.11 2.27
CA THR A 25 -6.27 4.86 1.02
C THR A 25 -6.52 6.36 1.29
N VAL A 26 -7.37 6.70 2.25
CA VAL A 26 -7.62 8.10 2.62
C VAL A 26 -6.36 8.80 3.11
N ILE A 27 -5.58 8.13 3.96
CA ILE A 27 -4.30 8.67 4.46
C ILE A 27 -3.32 8.88 3.31
N THR A 28 -3.17 7.89 2.43
CA THR A 28 -2.26 7.98 1.29
C THR A 28 -2.67 9.06 0.28
N GLN A 29 -3.96 9.25 0.04
CA GLN A 29 -4.48 10.37 -0.77
C GLN A 29 -4.21 11.74 -0.14
N ALA A 30 -4.36 11.86 1.18
CA ALA A 30 -4.01 13.10 1.88
C ALA A 30 -2.53 13.43 1.72
N LEU A 31 -1.65 12.43 1.83
CA LEU A 31 -0.22 12.56 1.57
C LEU A 31 0.06 12.94 0.10
N GLU A 32 -0.62 12.30 -0.85
CA GLU A 32 -0.52 12.57 -2.30
C GLU A 32 -0.86 14.02 -2.67
N SER A 33 -1.85 14.63 -2.01
CA SER A 33 -2.24 16.03 -2.23
C SER A 33 -1.12 17.03 -1.95
N VAL A 34 -0.19 16.70 -1.05
CA VAL A 34 1.01 17.49 -0.75
C VAL A 34 2.17 17.10 -1.67
N TRP A 35 2.32 15.80 -1.92
CA TRP A 35 3.39 15.23 -2.73
C TRP A 35 3.38 15.74 -4.17
N ILE A 36 2.27 15.64 -4.90
CA ILE A 36 2.21 15.98 -6.34
C ILE A 36 2.68 17.41 -6.64
N PRO A 37 2.14 18.48 -6.00
CA PRO A 37 2.57 19.85 -6.28
C PRO A 37 4.03 20.09 -5.86
N TRP A 38 4.46 19.51 -4.74
CA TRP A 38 5.84 19.63 -4.26
C TRP A 38 6.83 18.93 -5.21
N PHE A 39 6.55 17.69 -5.58
CA PHE A 39 7.36 16.87 -6.48
C PHE A 39 7.48 17.53 -7.84
N THR A 40 6.37 18.00 -8.42
CA THR A 40 6.38 18.70 -9.71
C THR A 40 7.25 19.95 -9.68
N LYS A 41 7.20 20.74 -8.59
CA LYS A 41 8.03 21.94 -8.43
C LYS A 41 9.52 21.59 -8.32
N LYS A 42 9.86 20.61 -7.47
CA LYS A 42 11.25 20.16 -7.26
C LYS A 42 11.86 19.53 -8.50
N TYR A 43 11.06 18.79 -9.25
CA TYR A 43 11.47 18.17 -10.50
C TYR A 43 11.87 19.21 -11.55
N LYS A 44 11.06 20.27 -11.71
CA LYS A 44 11.37 21.39 -12.61
C LYS A 44 12.65 22.15 -12.25
N ASN A 45 13.02 22.15 -10.97
CA ASN A 45 14.23 22.78 -10.46
C ASN A 45 15.45 21.83 -10.48
N TYR A 46 15.34 20.64 -11.08
CA TYR A 46 16.39 19.61 -11.14
C TYR A 46 16.89 19.13 -9.76
N GLN A 47 16.05 19.21 -8.72
CA GLN A 47 16.43 18.87 -7.34
C GLN A 47 16.15 17.38 -7.02
N LYS A 48 16.74 16.46 -7.78
CA LYS A 48 16.44 15.02 -7.69
C LYS A 48 16.85 14.36 -6.36
N GLU A 49 17.96 14.80 -5.77
CA GLU A 49 18.40 14.27 -4.47
C GLU A 49 17.40 14.58 -3.37
N GLU A 50 16.90 15.83 -3.31
CA GLU A 50 15.85 16.23 -2.37
C GLU A 50 14.56 15.43 -2.59
N ILE A 51 14.18 15.18 -3.85
CA ILE A 51 13.02 14.34 -4.18
C ILE A 51 13.18 12.94 -3.62
N ASN A 52 14.33 12.29 -3.83
CA ASN A 52 14.57 10.94 -3.33
C ASN A 52 14.57 10.87 -1.80
N HIS A 53 15.13 11.89 -1.16
CA HIS A 53 15.16 11.98 0.30
C HIS A 53 13.75 12.14 0.88
N PHE A 54 12.94 13.04 0.32
CA PHE A 54 11.55 13.20 0.73
C PHE A 54 10.70 11.97 0.39
N ALA A 55 10.90 11.35 -0.78
CA ALA A 55 10.21 10.12 -1.19
C ALA A 55 10.44 8.98 -0.18
N LYS A 56 11.67 8.84 0.33
CA LYS A 56 11.98 7.85 1.37
C LYS A 56 11.15 8.08 2.64
N ALA A 57 11.01 9.34 3.07
CA ALA A 57 10.21 9.70 4.23
C ALA A 57 8.71 9.47 3.97
N TYR A 58 8.23 9.90 2.80
CA TYR A 58 6.87 9.76 2.30
C TYR A 58 6.41 8.30 2.32
N ILE A 59 7.24 7.40 1.75
CA ILE A 59 7.00 5.96 1.75
C ILE A 59 7.06 5.38 3.17
N GLY A 60 8.04 5.81 3.98
CA GLY A 60 8.19 5.33 5.35
C GLY A 60 6.97 5.64 6.22
N ILE A 61 6.42 6.86 6.14
CA ILE A 61 5.19 7.24 6.85
C ILE A 61 4.02 6.37 6.41
N ALA A 62 3.81 6.22 5.11
CA ALA A 62 2.73 5.38 4.59
C ALA A 62 2.85 3.92 5.06
N ALA A 63 4.07 3.38 5.15
CA ALA A 63 4.31 2.03 5.66
C ALA A 63 3.98 1.90 7.15
N ILE A 64 4.33 2.88 7.98
CA ILE A 64 3.99 2.88 9.41
C ILE A 64 2.46 2.87 9.60
N PHE A 65 1.74 3.71 8.87
CA PHE A 65 0.26 3.73 8.89
C PHE A 65 -0.34 2.41 8.41
N THR A 66 0.20 1.85 7.34
CA THR A 66 -0.21 0.54 6.81
C THR A 66 -0.02 -0.55 7.86
N CYS A 67 1.12 -0.57 8.54
CA CYS A 67 1.41 -1.55 9.61
C CYS A 67 0.44 -1.39 10.78
N GLY A 68 0.18 -0.16 11.23
CA GLY A 68 -0.81 0.11 12.27
C GLY A 68 -2.21 -0.36 11.89
N ALA A 69 -2.63 -0.10 10.64
CA ALA A 69 -3.92 -0.56 10.12
C ALA A 69 -4.03 -2.09 10.15
N MET A 70 -3.02 -2.82 9.66
CA MET A 70 -3.03 -4.30 9.68
C MET A 70 -3.15 -4.89 11.09
N LEU A 71 -2.57 -4.23 12.10
CA LEU A 71 -2.56 -4.72 13.47
C LEU A 71 -3.86 -4.42 14.22
N CYS A 72 -4.47 -3.25 13.97
CA CYS A 72 -5.61 -2.74 14.73
C CYS A 72 -6.98 -3.01 14.07
N LEU A 73 -7.05 -3.13 12.74
CA LEU A 73 -8.31 -3.35 12.03
C LEU A 73 -9.08 -4.63 12.41
N PRO A 74 -8.46 -5.75 12.84
CA PRO A 74 -9.22 -6.92 13.30
C PRO A 74 -10.22 -6.62 14.42
N GLU A 75 -9.83 -5.83 15.43
CA GLU A 75 -10.72 -5.41 16.52
C GLU A 75 -11.80 -4.45 16.01
N ILE A 76 -11.43 -3.52 15.13
CA ILE A 76 -12.38 -2.59 14.52
C ILE A 76 -13.45 -3.37 13.75
N LEU A 77 -13.06 -4.37 12.95
CA LEU A 77 -14.03 -5.23 12.27
C LEU A 77 -14.98 -5.91 13.27
N LYS A 78 -14.45 -6.49 14.37
CA LYS A 78 -15.29 -7.16 15.38
C LYS A 78 -16.27 -6.21 16.09
N ILE A 79 -15.87 -4.96 16.33
CA ILE A 79 -16.71 -3.95 17.00
C ILE A 79 -17.85 -3.49 16.09
N PHE A 80 -17.56 -3.31 14.80
CA PHE A 80 -18.51 -2.74 13.84
C PHE A 80 -19.39 -3.79 13.12
N THR A 81 -19.14 -5.09 13.33
CA THR A 81 -19.81 -6.17 12.59
C THR A 81 -20.22 -7.35 13.47
N THR A 82 -21.19 -8.13 13.00
CA THR A 82 -21.63 -9.37 13.64
C THR A 82 -20.63 -10.51 13.40
N SER A 83 -20.72 -11.57 14.21
CA SER A 83 -19.81 -12.73 14.16
C SER A 83 -19.72 -13.41 12.79
N GLU A 84 -20.75 -13.28 11.96
CA GLU A 84 -20.78 -13.79 10.59
C GLU A 84 -19.69 -13.15 9.70
N TYR A 85 -19.34 -11.88 9.96
CA TYR A 85 -18.33 -11.12 9.22
C TYR A 85 -16.90 -11.33 9.73
N TRP A 86 -16.72 -11.93 10.91
CA TRP A 86 -15.40 -12.11 11.51
C TRP A 86 -14.50 -13.06 10.72
N LYS A 87 -15.08 -13.90 9.85
CA LYS A 87 -14.30 -14.70 8.87
C LYS A 87 -13.48 -13.80 7.92
N GLY A 88 -13.90 -12.55 7.74
CA GLY A 88 -13.20 -11.55 6.94
C GLY A 88 -11.90 -11.02 7.56
N ILE A 89 -11.60 -11.30 8.84
CA ILE A 89 -10.37 -10.82 9.48
C ILE A 89 -9.12 -11.26 8.70
N ASN A 90 -9.12 -12.49 8.18
CA ASN A 90 -8.02 -13.03 7.37
C ASN A 90 -7.81 -12.27 6.04
N LEU A 91 -8.78 -11.48 5.61
CA LEU A 91 -8.70 -10.67 4.39
C LEU A 91 -8.09 -9.27 4.66
N ILE A 92 -8.02 -8.83 5.92
CA ILE A 92 -7.56 -7.48 6.29
C ILE A 92 -6.11 -7.28 5.81
N SER A 93 -5.18 -8.12 6.28
CA SER A 93 -3.76 -7.97 5.94
C SER A 93 -3.48 -7.98 4.43
N PRO A 94 -3.98 -8.94 3.62
CA PRO A 94 -3.72 -8.92 2.18
C PRO A 94 -4.34 -7.72 1.46
N ILE A 95 -5.56 -7.28 1.86
CA ILE A 95 -6.21 -6.12 1.22
C ILE A 95 -5.47 -4.82 1.59
N VAL A 96 -5.13 -4.63 2.86
CA VAL A 96 -4.37 -3.45 3.31
C VAL A 96 -2.98 -3.41 2.68
N LEU A 97 -2.32 -4.56 2.55
CA LEU A 97 -1.04 -4.64 1.85
C LEU A 97 -1.19 -4.27 0.37
N ALA A 98 -2.27 -4.72 -0.28
CA ALA A 98 -2.56 -4.37 -1.67
C ALA A 98 -2.74 -2.85 -1.83
N SER A 99 -3.44 -2.18 -0.90
CA SER A 99 -3.58 -0.71 -0.88
C SER A 99 -2.22 -0.01 -0.73
N PHE A 100 -1.33 -0.54 0.11
CA PHE A 100 0.02 0.01 0.26
C PHE A 100 0.86 -0.15 -1.02
N ILE A 101 0.81 -1.32 -1.67
CA ILE A 101 1.47 -1.53 -2.96
C ILE A 101 0.90 -0.59 -4.03
N THR A 102 -0.41 -0.31 -3.98
CA THR A 102 -1.04 0.67 -4.86
C THR A 102 -0.44 2.07 -4.71
N PHE A 103 -0.27 2.49 -3.46
CA PHE A 103 0.44 3.73 -3.15
C PHE A 103 1.91 3.72 -3.64
N LEU A 104 2.62 2.60 -3.53
CA LEU A 104 4.00 2.53 -4.04
C LEU A 104 4.09 2.73 -5.55
N TYR A 105 3.15 2.15 -6.32
CA TYR A 105 3.16 2.34 -7.77
C TYR A 105 2.68 3.73 -8.18
N SER A 106 1.86 4.43 -7.37
CA SER A 106 1.39 5.77 -7.72
C SER A 106 2.56 6.77 -7.82
N ILE A 107 3.59 6.62 -6.99
CA ILE A 107 4.83 7.42 -7.06
C ILE A 107 5.51 7.29 -8.44
N SER A 108 5.53 6.08 -9.00
CA SER A 108 6.04 5.84 -10.34
C SER A 108 5.15 6.47 -11.41
N VAL A 109 3.84 6.33 -11.25
CA VAL A 109 2.83 6.91 -12.15
C VAL A 109 2.90 8.44 -12.18
N ASP A 110 3.19 9.10 -11.06
CA ASP A 110 3.38 10.55 -11.00
C ASP A 110 4.50 11.02 -11.93
N LEU A 111 5.64 10.31 -11.94
CA LEU A 111 6.74 10.59 -12.86
C LEU A 111 6.33 10.31 -14.31
N GLU A 112 5.65 9.19 -14.56
CA GLU A 112 5.16 8.84 -15.89
C GLU A 112 4.23 9.93 -16.45
N TYR A 113 3.38 10.53 -15.62
CA TYR A 113 2.55 11.67 -15.99
C TYR A 113 3.37 12.92 -16.31
N LEU A 114 4.39 13.25 -15.53
CA LEU A 114 5.30 14.37 -15.82
C LEU A 114 5.98 14.22 -17.19
N TYR A 115 6.35 12.99 -17.56
CA TYR A 115 6.91 12.64 -18.86
C TYR A 115 5.87 12.46 -19.97
N LYS A 116 4.57 12.66 -19.68
CA LYS A 116 3.44 12.44 -20.59
C LYS A 116 3.41 11.01 -21.18
N SER A 117 3.89 10.03 -20.41
CA SER A 117 4.01 8.63 -20.80
C SER A 117 2.70 7.84 -20.61
N THR A 118 1.55 8.45 -20.94
CA THR A 118 0.21 7.92 -20.62
C THR A 118 -0.11 6.59 -21.32
N LEU A 119 0.48 6.34 -22.49
CA LEU A 119 0.35 5.05 -23.17
C LEU A 119 0.95 3.91 -22.34
N TYR A 120 2.12 4.11 -21.73
CA TYR A 120 2.75 3.11 -20.88
C TYR A 120 1.99 2.92 -19.57
N ILE A 121 1.43 4.00 -19.01
CA ILE A 121 0.52 3.91 -17.85
C ILE A 121 -0.64 2.96 -18.19
N ALA A 122 -1.28 3.18 -19.35
CA ALA A 122 -2.39 2.35 -19.81
C ALA A 122 -1.97 0.90 -20.06
N ILE A 123 -0.84 0.66 -20.73
CA ILE A 123 -0.32 -0.70 -21.01
C ILE A 123 -0.06 -1.44 -19.70
N ASN A 124 0.69 -0.85 -18.77
CA ASN A 124 1.03 -1.47 -17.49
C ASN A 124 -0.23 -1.79 -16.67
N THR A 125 -1.18 -0.86 -16.62
CA THR A 125 -2.47 -1.03 -15.94
C THR A 125 -3.29 -2.16 -16.58
N CYS A 126 -3.36 -2.21 -17.92
CA CYS A 126 -4.09 -3.24 -18.65
C CYS A 126 -3.46 -4.64 -18.43
N ILE A 127 -2.14 -4.75 -18.39
CA ILE A 127 -1.45 -6.02 -18.08
C ILE A 127 -1.83 -6.48 -16.67
N ALA A 128 -1.72 -5.60 -15.67
CA ALA A 128 -2.07 -5.93 -14.29
C ALA A 128 -3.56 -6.32 -14.14
N ALA A 129 -4.46 -5.57 -14.79
CA ALA A 129 -5.89 -5.86 -14.79
C ALA A 129 -6.22 -7.20 -15.48
N GLY A 130 -5.59 -7.48 -16.62
CA GLY A 130 -5.73 -8.75 -17.33
C GLY A 130 -5.29 -9.94 -16.47
N ILE A 131 -4.13 -9.83 -15.81
CA ILE A 131 -3.65 -10.85 -14.87
C ILE A 131 -4.62 -11.01 -13.70
N ASN A 132 -5.12 -9.92 -13.13
CA ASN A 132 -6.10 -9.97 -12.05
C ASN A 132 -7.37 -10.72 -12.45
N LEU A 133 -7.94 -10.43 -13.62
CA LEU A 133 -9.14 -11.09 -14.14
C LEU A 133 -8.90 -12.58 -14.37
N VAL A 134 -7.78 -12.95 -15.00
CA VAL A 134 -7.43 -14.35 -15.27
C VAL A 134 -7.25 -15.13 -13.96
N LEU A 135 -6.47 -14.58 -13.02
CA LEU A 135 -6.25 -15.24 -11.73
C LEU A 135 -7.56 -15.34 -10.93
N ASN A 136 -8.37 -14.28 -10.91
CA ASN A 136 -9.67 -14.31 -10.25
C ASN A 136 -10.61 -15.35 -10.84
N TYR A 137 -10.66 -15.47 -12.17
CA TYR A 137 -11.47 -16.48 -12.83
C TYR A 137 -11.06 -17.91 -12.46
N ILE A 138 -9.76 -18.17 -12.33
CA ILE A 138 -9.22 -19.49 -11.98
C ILE A 138 -9.37 -19.82 -10.49
N PHE A 139 -9.08 -18.86 -9.61
CA PHE A 139 -8.90 -19.13 -8.17
C PHE A 139 -10.12 -18.82 -7.30
N ILE A 140 -10.97 -17.84 -7.66
CA ILE A 140 -12.17 -17.53 -6.87
C ILE A 140 -13.12 -18.73 -6.74
N PRO A 141 -13.40 -19.53 -7.79
CA PRO A 141 -14.29 -20.68 -7.64
C PRO A 141 -13.83 -21.67 -6.55
N LYS A 142 -12.52 -21.83 -6.39
CA LYS A 142 -11.89 -22.77 -5.45
C LYS A 142 -11.70 -22.19 -4.05
N PHE A 143 -11.22 -20.94 -3.95
CA PHE A 143 -10.75 -20.34 -2.69
C PHE A 143 -11.52 -19.09 -2.25
N GLY A 144 -12.50 -18.65 -3.03
CA GLY A 144 -13.43 -17.60 -2.64
C GLY A 144 -12.80 -16.22 -2.41
N ALA A 145 -13.24 -15.52 -1.37
CA ALA A 145 -12.80 -14.17 -1.02
C ALA A 145 -11.31 -14.07 -0.71
N VAL A 146 -10.73 -15.14 -0.14
CA VAL A 146 -9.28 -15.20 0.10
C VAL A 146 -8.52 -15.17 -1.22
N ALA A 147 -8.98 -15.93 -2.22
CA ALA A 147 -8.42 -15.87 -3.56
C ALA A 147 -8.48 -14.45 -4.12
N ALA A 148 -9.65 -13.81 -4.05
CA ALA A 148 -9.83 -12.45 -4.57
C ALA A 148 -8.86 -11.43 -3.94
N ALA A 149 -8.61 -11.52 -2.63
CA ALA A 149 -7.64 -10.67 -1.96
C ALA A 149 -6.20 -10.96 -2.44
N SER A 150 -5.80 -12.23 -2.49
CA SER A 150 -4.45 -12.64 -2.88
C SER A 150 -4.12 -12.33 -4.34
N THR A 151 -5.03 -12.59 -5.26
CA THR A 151 -4.85 -12.29 -6.70
C THR A 151 -4.80 -10.79 -6.97
N THR A 152 -5.53 -9.99 -6.19
CA THR A 152 -5.48 -8.52 -6.24
C THR A 152 -4.14 -7.99 -5.75
N LEU A 153 -3.65 -8.50 -4.62
CA LEU A 153 -2.30 -8.19 -4.15
C LEU A 153 -1.24 -8.52 -5.21
N ILE A 154 -1.29 -9.72 -5.81
CA ILE A 154 -0.36 -10.14 -6.87
C ILE A 154 -0.43 -9.18 -8.07
N ALA A 155 -1.63 -8.85 -8.54
CA ALA A 155 -1.81 -7.96 -9.67
C ALA A 155 -1.26 -6.56 -9.40
N PHE A 156 -1.47 -6.00 -8.20
CA PHE A 156 -0.90 -4.71 -7.83
C PHE A 156 0.62 -4.78 -7.63
N THR A 157 1.17 -5.88 -7.13
CA THR A 157 2.64 -6.08 -7.10
C THR A 157 3.22 -6.10 -8.51
N ILE A 158 2.55 -6.75 -9.47
CA ILE A 158 2.96 -6.73 -10.88
C ILE A 158 2.87 -5.31 -11.44
N SER A 159 1.77 -4.60 -11.16
CA SER A 159 1.60 -3.19 -11.52
C SER A 159 2.78 -2.35 -11.01
N PHE A 160 3.11 -2.47 -9.73
CA PHE A 160 4.25 -1.80 -9.11
C PHE A 160 5.56 -2.11 -9.82
N ILE A 161 5.85 -3.38 -10.11
CA ILE A 161 7.08 -3.76 -10.83
C ILE A 161 7.10 -3.13 -12.23
N LEU A 162 6.01 -3.20 -12.99
CA LEU A 162 5.95 -2.66 -14.35
C LEU A 162 6.14 -1.14 -14.39
N HIS A 163 5.41 -0.40 -13.54
CA HIS A 163 5.55 1.04 -13.42
C HIS A 163 6.93 1.43 -12.91
N TYR A 164 7.46 0.73 -11.90
CA TYR A 164 8.81 0.96 -11.41
C TYR A 164 9.86 0.79 -12.51
N LEU A 165 9.84 -0.32 -13.24
CA LEU A 165 10.78 -0.56 -14.33
C LEU A 165 10.70 0.50 -15.42
N HIS A 166 9.50 1.03 -15.70
CA HIS A 166 9.33 2.10 -16.68
C HIS A 166 9.84 3.45 -16.16
N THR A 167 9.53 3.81 -14.91
CA THR A 167 10.13 4.97 -14.21
C THR A 167 11.65 4.95 -14.31
N ARG A 168 12.29 3.78 -14.08
CA ARG A 168 13.76 3.64 -14.18
C ARG A 168 14.31 3.88 -15.58
N LYS A 169 13.51 3.67 -16.64
CA LYS A 169 13.88 4.01 -18.02
C LYS A 169 13.70 5.49 -18.33
N LEU A 170 12.73 6.16 -17.69
CA LEU A 170 12.46 7.59 -17.86
C LEU A 170 13.49 8.44 -17.11
N ASP A 171 13.77 8.09 -15.85
CA ASP A 171 14.77 8.74 -15.01
C ASP A 171 15.39 7.75 -14.01
N SER A 172 16.63 7.32 -14.27
CA SER A 172 17.36 6.39 -13.42
C SER A 172 17.92 7.02 -12.15
N GLU A 173 17.84 8.33 -11.97
CA GLU A 173 18.29 8.98 -10.74
C GLU A 173 17.15 9.07 -9.71
N LEU A 174 15.90 9.04 -10.17
CA LEU A 174 14.72 9.11 -9.30
C LEU A 174 14.28 7.74 -8.79
N PHE A 175 13.82 7.74 -7.54
CA PHE A 175 13.25 6.61 -6.81
C PHE A 175 14.13 5.35 -6.85
N PRO A 176 15.38 5.41 -6.36
CA PRO A 176 16.23 4.24 -6.33
C PRO A 176 15.62 3.12 -5.47
N TRP A 177 15.80 1.85 -5.88
CA TRP A 177 15.11 0.70 -5.26
C TRP A 177 15.27 0.62 -3.73
N ASN A 178 16.41 1.06 -3.22
CA ASN A 178 16.74 1.05 -1.80
C ASN A 178 15.74 1.83 -0.92
N ILE A 179 15.02 2.83 -1.44
CA ILE A 179 14.01 3.55 -0.65
C ILE A 179 12.77 2.68 -0.35
N TYR A 180 12.51 1.65 -1.17
CA TYR A 180 11.35 0.76 -1.02
C TYR A 180 11.63 -0.44 -0.11
N ILE A 181 12.90 -0.87 0.01
CA ILE A 181 13.28 -2.13 0.66
C ILE A 181 12.79 -2.22 2.11
N ILE A 182 13.18 -1.27 2.96
CA ILE A 182 12.83 -1.30 4.39
C ILE A 182 11.31 -1.19 4.60
N PRO A 183 10.60 -0.23 3.96
CA PRO A 183 9.14 -0.15 4.04
C PRO A 183 8.42 -1.43 3.58
N LEU A 184 8.85 -2.04 2.48
CA LEU A 184 8.27 -3.30 1.97
C LEU A 184 8.49 -4.46 2.92
N ILE A 185 9.72 -4.65 3.40
CA ILE A 185 10.04 -5.70 4.37
C ILE A 185 9.20 -5.52 5.62
N LEU A 186 9.13 -4.30 6.15
CA LEU A 186 8.32 -3.99 7.33
C LEU A 186 6.84 -4.36 7.10
N ALA A 187 6.24 -3.92 6.00
CA ALA A 187 4.84 -4.21 5.68
C ALA A 187 4.57 -5.72 5.51
N ILE A 188 5.48 -6.46 4.87
CA ILE A 188 5.36 -7.91 4.68
C ILE A 188 5.49 -8.65 6.03
N VAL A 189 6.48 -8.28 6.85
CA VAL A 189 6.69 -8.88 8.17
C VAL A 189 5.50 -8.62 9.08
N ILE A 190 4.97 -7.39 9.10
CA ILE A 190 3.79 -7.05 9.89
C ILE A 190 2.53 -7.74 9.38
N SER A 191 2.36 -7.89 8.07
CA SER A 191 1.26 -8.67 7.48
C SER A 191 1.25 -10.12 7.99
N GLY A 192 2.41 -10.80 7.95
CA GLY A 192 2.57 -12.16 8.48
C GLY A 192 2.39 -12.23 10.00
N THR A 193 2.95 -11.27 10.73
CA THR A 193 2.82 -11.20 12.20
C THR A 193 1.38 -10.98 12.63
N SER A 194 0.63 -10.11 11.94
CA SER A 194 -0.78 -9.86 12.20
C SER A 194 -1.62 -11.12 11.99
N TYR A 195 -1.30 -11.91 10.95
CA TYR A 195 -1.95 -13.20 10.70
C TYR A 195 -1.68 -14.23 11.80
N ILE A 196 -0.41 -14.39 12.22
CA ILE A 196 -0.03 -15.34 13.28
C ILE A 196 -0.65 -14.96 14.62
N LEU A 197 -0.73 -13.67 14.92
CA LEU A 197 -1.21 -13.16 16.20
C LEU A 197 -2.70 -12.84 16.20
N ILE A 198 -3.51 -13.38 15.28
CA ILE A 198 -4.93 -13.02 15.10
C ILE A 198 -5.79 -13.16 16.37
N ASP A 199 -5.46 -14.11 17.25
CA ASP A 199 -6.15 -14.34 18.52
C ASP A 199 -5.57 -13.54 19.70
N HIS A 200 -4.40 -12.91 19.52
CA HIS A 200 -3.68 -12.18 20.56
C HIS A 200 -3.77 -10.65 20.38
N ALA A 201 -4.96 -10.10 20.59
CA ALA A 201 -5.23 -8.67 20.41
C ALA A 201 -4.23 -7.78 21.18
N ILE A 202 -4.03 -8.02 22.47
CA ILE A 202 -3.13 -7.20 23.32
C ILE A 202 -1.72 -7.13 22.74
N ILE A 203 -1.19 -8.25 22.22
CA ILE A 203 0.15 -8.31 21.64
C ILE A 203 0.20 -7.49 20.34
N ARG A 204 -0.80 -7.60 19.46
CA ARG A 204 -0.83 -6.82 18.22
C ARG A 204 -0.89 -5.32 18.49
N TRP A 205 -1.70 -4.89 19.46
CA TRP A 205 -1.80 -3.48 19.85
C TRP A 205 -0.49 -2.97 20.50
N ALA A 206 0.18 -3.79 21.30
CA ALA A 206 1.51 -3.47 21.82
C ALA A 206 2.53 -3.30 20.68
N ILE A 207 2.55 -4.20 19.69
CA ILE A 207 3.39 -4.08 18.50
C ILE A 207 3.04 -2.82 17.70
N ALA A 208 1.75 -2.50 17.55
CA ALA A 208 1.30 -1.31 16.83
C ALA A 208 1.83 -0.02 17.50
N LEU A 209 1.78 0.04 18.83
CA LEU A 209 2.35 1.16 19.60
C LEU A 209 3.88 1.23 19.45
N VAL A 210 4.58 0.10 19.45
CA VAL A 210 6.04 0.07 19.24
C VAL A 210 6.40 0.55 17.83
N VAL A 211 5.70 0.06 16.79
CA VAL A 211 5.92 0.48 15.40
C VAL A 211 5.62 1.97 15.23
N ALA A 212 4.53 2.46 15.82
CA ALA A 212 4.17 3.88 15.76
C ALA A 212 5.19 4.77 16.48
N THR A 213 5.66 4.39 17.67
CA THR A 213 6.65 5.16 18.44
C THR A 213 8.02 5.16 17.76
N LEU A 214 8.52 4.01 17.33
CA LEU A 214 9.79 3.92 16.59
C LEU A 214 9.72 4.68 15.26
N GLY A 215 8.61 4.55 14.54
CA GLY A 215 8.36 5.28 13.31
C GLY A 215 8.34 6.79 13.53
N PHE A 216 7.63 7.25 14.56
CA PHE A 216 7.59 8.66 14.93
C PHE A 216 8.96 9.18 15.36
N SER A 217 9.70 8.45 16.20
CA SER A 217 11.05 8.84 16.62
C SER A 217 12.04 8.90 15.46
N TYR A 218 11.98 7.93 14.53
CA TYR A 218 12.78 7.94 13.31
C TYR A 218 12.47 9.18 12.46
N PHE A 219 11.19 9.48 12.27
CA PHE A 219 10.80 10.65 11.48
C PHE A 219 11.18 11.96 12.18
N TYR A 220 10.93 12.09 13.49
CA TYR A 220 11.29 13.27 14.29
C TYR A 220 12.80 13.51 14.37
N LYS A 221 13.63 12.47 14.25
CA LYS A 221 15.08 12.67 14.17
C LYS A 221 15.52 13.20 12.80
N ASN A 222 14.80 12.87 11.74
CA ASN A 222 15.21 13.13 10.36
C ASN A 222 14.36 14.21 9.64
N TYR A 223 13.35 14.81 10.29
CA TYR A 223 12.42 15.74 9.64
C TYR A 223 13.08 17.01 9.10
N LYS A 224 14.08 17.56 9.80
CA LYS A 224 14.82 18.75 9.33
C LYS A 224 15.58 18.47 8.03
N CYS A 225 16.20 17.30 7.98
CA CYS A 225 16.86 16.78 6.80
C CYS A 225 15.86 16.61 5.64
N TYR A 226 14.65 16.09 5.91
CA TYR A 226 13.59 15.93 4.91
C TYR A 226 12.97 17.25 4.41
N LEU A 227 12.93 18.29 5.25
CA LEU A 227 12.40 19.59 4.90
C LEU A 227 13.44 20.55 4.30
N GLY A 228 14.70 20.12 4.15
CA GLY A 228 15.78 20.97 3.68
C GLY A 228 16.08 22.14 4.63
N MET A 229 15.82 21.96 5.93
CA MET A 229 16.00 22.99 6.97
C MET A 229 17.35 22.87 7.71
N ASP A 230 18.28 22.03 7.22
CA ASP A 230 19.60 21.83 7.80
C ASP A 230 20.66 22.83 7.28
N GLU A 231 20.24 23.95 6.65
CA GLU A 231 21.13 25.10 6.41
C GLU A 231 21.00 26.11 7.56
N ASN A 232 21.80 25.90 8.62
CA ASN A 232 22.48 26.92 9.44
C ASN A 232 23.28 26.27 10.58
#